data_AF-A0A2R7SCL4-F1
#
_entry.id   AF-A0A2R7SCL4-F1
#
_cell.length_a   1.000
_cell.length_b   1.000
_cell.length_c   1.000
_cell.angle_alpha   90.00
_cell.angle_beta   90.00
_cell.angle_gamma   90.00
#
_symmetry.space_group_name_H-M   'P 1'
#
loop_
_entity.id
_entity.type
_entity.pdbx_description
1 polymer ?
#
loop_
_entity_poly.entity_id
_entity_poly.type
_entity_poly.pdbx_seq_one_letter_code
_entity_poly.pdbx_strand_id
1 'polypeptide(L)'
;LAAQPHDTEPSLLSHYEQVGENAALLLHREEDTNVSAYYLERYLWLGDRGYLFKGLGEGEEIKAKLPAYKRIFSRLQPLNSLDQPGGFCIDGAVVDLASSVTALYSVEPRGMPHTYFDISSDEASTLEEIPNTPGEDPRIFSAFGKMAIDQEEFQLARSDSHIRDDPASPVTFDVLRKNSRIVAGRTGEEALWRKKLNNGVEKYRFVWLASNNAPTLHDNPSLLLRMDSGDDMDPGAPPASEEALLGLWDAVLDSVHKR
;
A
#
# COMPACT_ATOMS: atom_id res chain seq x y z
N LEU A 1 -21.21 -13.74 -18.58
CA LEU A 1 -20.78 -14.92 -17.79
C LEU A 1 -21.70 -16.11 -17.99
N ALA A 2 -22.98 -16.09 -17.60
CA ALA A 2 -23.88 -17.25 -17.73
C ALA A 2 -24.07 -17.79 -19.17
N ALA A 3 -23.98 -16.92 -20.19
CA ALA A 3 -24.10 -17.29 -21.59
C ALA A 3 -22.74 -17.62 -22.26
N GLN A 4 -21.63 -17.52 -21.53
CA GLN A 4 -20.29 -17.75 -22.06
C GLN A 4 -19.85 -19.17 -21.64
N PRO A 5 -19.49 -20.05 -22.58
CA PRO A 5 -19.13 -21.44 -22.27
C PRO A 5 -17.80 -21.53 -21.51
N HIS A 6 -17.63 -22.65 -20.80
CA HIS A 6 -16.37 -23.09 -20.21
C HIS A 6 -16.10 -24.52 -20.68
N ASP A 7 -14.84 -24.93 -20.81
CA ASP A 7 -14.47 -26.24 -21.34
C ASP A 7 -14.93 -27.40 -20.46
N THR A 8 -15.01 -27.18 -19.14
CA THR A 8 -15.34 -28.21 -18.15
C THR A 8 -16.55 -27.89 -17.28
N GLU A 9 -17.14 -26.70 -17.43
CA GLU A 9 -18.29 -26.24 -16.64
C GLU A 9 -19.39 -25.72 -17.57
N PRO A 10 -20.66 -25.66 -17.13
CA PRO A 10 -21.77 -25.20 -17.98
C PRO A 10 -21.58 -23.77 -18.53
N SER A 11 -20.89 -22.90 -17.79
CA SER A 11 -20.58 -21.54 -18.21
C SER A 11 -19.42 -20.96 -17.38
N LEU A 12 -18.94 -19.78 -17.77
CA LEU A 12 -18.00 -19.00 -16.95
C LEU A 12 -18.61 -18.53 -15.62
N LEU A 13 -19.94 -18.53 -15.48
CA LEU A 13 -20.60 -18.27 -14.20
C LEU A 13 -20.77 -19.56 -13.39
N SER A 14 -20.03 -19.66 -12.30
CA SER A 14 -20.07 -20.84 -11.43
C SER A 14 -21.06 -20.68 -10.27
N HIS A 15 -21.23 -19.46 -9.74
CA HIS A 15 -22.23 -19.17 -8.70
C HIS A 15 -22.69 -17.71 -8.75
N TYR A 16 -23.97 -17.49 -8.49
CA TYR A 16 -24.54 -16.17 -8.25
C TYR A 16 -25.51 -16.25 -7.08
N GLU A 17 -25.39 -15.30 -6.15
CA GLU A 17 -26.31 -15.18 -5.02
C GLU A 17 -26.58 -13.70 -4.73
N GLN A 18 -27.85 -13.32 -4.76
CA GLN A 18 -28.29 -12.07 -4.18
C GLN A 18 -28.45 -12.24 -2.66
N VAL A 19 -27.85 -11.34 -1.89
CA VAL A 19 -27.86 -11.38 -0.42
C VAL A 19 -28.60 -10.15 0.09
N GLY A 20 -29.84 -10.36 0.55
CA GLY A 20 -30.72 -9.26 0.91
C GLY A 20 -31.06 -8.37 -0.29
N GLU A 21 -31.31 -7.09 -0.03
CA GLU A 21 -31.73 -6.14 -1.08
C GLU A 21 -30.56 -5.37 -1.70
N ASN A 22 -29.42 -5.33 -1.02
CA ASN A 22 -28.31 -4.41 -1.34
C ASN A 22 -26.96 -5.08 -1.52
N ALA A 23 -26.89 -6.42 -1.60
CA ALA A 23 -25.64 -7.13 -1.82
C ALA A 23 -25.79 -8.28 -2.82
N ALA A 24 -24.69 -8.58 -3.50
CA ALA A 24 -24.59 -9.70 -4.41
C ALA A 24 -23.21 -10.33 -4.35
N LEU A 25 -23.15 -11.64 -4.56
CA LEU A 25 -21.93 -12.42 -4.67
C LEU A 25 -21.91 -13.14 -6.01
N LEU A 26 -20.76 -13.13 -6.65
CA LEU A 26 -20.49 -13.75 -7.94
C LEU A 26 -19.22 -14.58 -7.84
N LEU A 27 -19.29 -15.86 -8.19
CA LEU A 27 -18.13 -16.71 -8.39
C LEU A 27 -18.06 -17.05 -9.88
N HIS A 28 -16.97 -16.71 -10.54
CA HIS A 28 -16.83 -16.88 -11.98
C HIS A 28 -15.40 -17.19 -12.38
N ARG A 29 -15.24 -17.53 -13.65
CA ARG A 29 -13.94 -17.60 -14.34
C ARG A 29 -13.86 -16.48 -15.37
N GLU A 30 -12.65 -16.06 -15.70
CA GLU A 30 -12.42 -15.02 -16.72
C GLU A 30 -12.19 -15.62 -18.12
N GLU A 31 -11.79 -16.89 -18.20
CA GLU A 31 -11.43 -17.58 -19.43
C GLU A 31 -12.10 -18.96 -19.50
N ASP A 32 -12.38 -19.45 -20.71
CA ASP A 32 -13.04 -20.73 -21.01
C ASP A 32 -12.18 -21.96 -20.71
N THR A 33 -10.86 -21.80 -20.67
CA THR A 33 -9.88 -22.87 -20.44
C THR A 33 -9.32 -22.88 -19.01
N ASN A 34 -9.57 -21.85 -18.20
CA ASN A 34 -9.01 -21.75 -16.86
C ASN A 34 -9.70 -22.73 -15.92
N VAL A 35 -9.06 -23.87 -15.63
CA VAL A 35 -9.61 -24.88 -14.71
C VAL A 35 -9.21 -24.67 -13.24
N SER A 36 -8.21 -23.84 -12.98
CA SER A 36 -7.53 -23.78 -11.67
C SER A 36 -8.11 -22.74 -10.72
N ALA A 37 -8.42 -21.55 -11.22
CA ALA A 37 -8.76 -20.40 -10.38
C ALA A 37 -10.17 -19.85 -10.64
N TYR A 38 -10.85 -19.48 -9.55
CA TYR A 38 -12.09 -18.73 -9.59
C TYR A 38 -11.88 -17.32 -9.04
N TYR A 39 -12.58 -16.39 -9.66
CA TYR A 39 -12.73 -15.02 -9.23
C TYR A 39 -14.00 -14.89 -8.40
N LEU A 40 -13.84 -14.34 -7.21
CA LEU A 40 -14.93 -14.04 -6.30
C LEU A 40 -15.12 -12.52 -6.27
N GLU A 41 -16.26 -12.06 -6.78
CA GLU A 41 -16.67 -10.67 -6.67
C GLU A 41 -17.85 -10.54 -5.72
N ARG A 42 -17.75 -9.58 -4.80
CA ARG A 42 -18.80 -9.27 -3.84
C ARG A 42 -19.11 -7.80 -3.94
N TYR A 43 -20.38 -7.51 -4.18
CA TYR A 43 -20.91 -6.18 -4.36
C TYR A 43 -21.80 -5.83 -3.16
N LEU A 44 -21.62 -4.65 -2.59
CA LEU A 44 -22.45 -4.14 -1.50
C LEU A 44 -22.79 -2.67 -1.78
N TRP A 45 -24.06 -2.32 -1.64
CA TRP A 45 -24.52 -0.94 -1.68
C TRP A 45 -24.89 -0.44 -0.29
N LEU A 46 -24.29 0.68 0.12
CA LEU A 46 -24.66 1.42 1.33
C LEU A 46 -25.09 2.82 0.92
N GLY A 47 -26.40 3.06 0.87
CA GLY A 47 -26.94 4.32 0.37
C GLY A 47 -26.58 4.54 -1.11
N ASP A 48 -25.87 5.62 -1.39
CA ASP A 48 -25.40 6.00 -2.72
C ASP A 48 -24.03 5.42 -3.09
N ARG A 49 -23.37 4.68 -2.18
CA ARG A 49 -22.03 4.12 -2.38
C ARG A 49 -22.08 2.64 -2.68
N GLY A 50 -21.30 2.22 -3.69
CA GLY A 50 -21.06 0.82 -4.04
C GLY A 50 -19.65 0.38 -3.65
N TYR A 51 -19.52 -0.80 -3.05
CA TYR A 51 -18.26 -1.42 -2.66
C TYR A 51 -18.07 -2.72 -3.44
N LEU A 52 -16.87 -2.93 -3.97
CA LEU A 52 -16.48 -4.15 -4.69
C LEU A 52 -15.31 -4.81 -3.95
N PHE A 53 -15.53 -6.04 -3.49
CA PHE A 53 -14.48 -6.88 -2.92
C PHE A 53 -14.15 -7.99 -3.91
N LYS A 54 -12.95 -7.92 -4.47
CA LYS A 54 -12.40 -8.96 -5.33
C LYS A 54 -11.64 -9.99 -4.50
N GLY A 55 -11.69 -11.24 -4.92
CA GLY A 55 -10.95 -12.34 -4.34
C GLY A 55 -10.60 -13.36 -5.41
N LEU A 56 -9.57 -14.13 -5.15
CA LEU A 56 -9.10 -15.22 -5.99
C LEU A 56 -9.00 -16.46 -5.11
N GLY A 57 -9.36 -17.63 -5.65
CA GLY A 57 -9.18 -18.89 -4.94
C GLY A 57 -9.24 -20.07 -5.89
N GLU A 58 -8.72 -21.20 -5.41
CA GLU A 58 -8.54 -22.39 -6.23
C GLU A 58 -9.58 -23.48 -5.92
N GLY A 59 -9.98 -24.20 -6.98
CA GLY A 59 -10.75 -25.44 -6.88
C GLY A 59 -12.03 -25.37 -6.05
N GLU A 60 -12.36 -26.46 -5.37
CA GLU A 60 -13.58 -26.58 -4.55
C GLU A 60 -13.46 -25.85 -3.18
N GLU A 61 -12.26 -25.47 -2.78
CA GLU A 61 -12.04 -24.78 -1.50
C GLU A 61 -12.73 -23.43 -1.46
N ILE A 62 -12.64 -22.64 -2.54
CA ILE A 62 -13.31 -21.34 -2.61
C ILE A 62 -14.83 -21.47 -2.56
N LYS A 63 -15.39 -22.52 -3.19
CA LYS A 63 -16.83 -22.82 -3.16
C LYS A 63 -17.28 -23.16 -1.74
N ALA A 64 -16.52 -23.99 -1.02
CA ALA A 64 -16.82 -24.33 0.37
C ALA A 64 -16.76 -23.11 1.32
N LYS A 65 -15.94 -22.10 0.99
CA LYS A 65 -15.78 -20.87 1.78
C LYS A 65 -16.80 -19.77 1.44
N LEU A 66 -17.66 -19.93 0.42
CA LEU A 66 -18.67 -18.93 0.04
C LEU A 66 -19.52 -18.41 1.21
N PRO A 67 -20.02 -19.24 2.14
CA PRO A 67 -20.75 -18.75 3.30
C PRO A 67 -19.93 -17.82 4.21
N ALA A 68 -18.63 -18.08 4.36
CA ALA A 68 -17.74 -17.24 5.16
C ALA A 68 -17.48 -15.89 4.48
N TYR A 69 -17.33 -15.88 3.15
CA TYR A 69 -17.08 -14.65 2.40
C TYR A 69 -18.24 -13.65 2.42
N LYS A 70 -19.47 -14.10 2.67
CA LYS A 70 -20.65 -13.23 2.84
C LYS A 70 -20.63 -12.42 4.14
N ARG A 71 -19.83 -12.82 5.14
CA ARG A 71 -19.75 -12.12 6.44
C ARG A 71 -19.26 -10.68 6.31
N ILE A 72 -18.59 -10.30 5.22
CA ILE A 72 -18.15 -8.92 5.00
C ILE A 72 -19.35 -7.97 4.87
N PHE A 73 -20.48 -8.42 4.32
CA PHE A 73 -21.68 -7.59 4.12
C PHE A 73 -22.27 -7.09 5.44
N SER A 74 -22.15 -7.85 6.53
CA SER A 74 -22.61 -7.44 7.87
C SER A 74 -21.56 -6.69 8.67
N ARG A 75 -20.34 -6.54 8.16
CA ARG A 75 -19.21 -5.89 8.84
C ARG A 75 -18.92 -4.49 8.35
N LEU A 76 -19.43 -4.12 7.19
CA LEU A 76 -19.38 -2.76 6.69
C LEU A 76 -20.55 -1.96 7.25
N GLN A 77 -20.24 -0.81 7.83
CA GLN A 77 -21.23 0.17 8.27
C GLN A 77 -20.93 1.52 7.62
N PRO A 78 -21.94 2.32 7.28
CA PRO A 78 -21.72 3.69 6.83
C PRO A 78 -20.91 4.47 7.88
N LEU A 79 -19.94 5.25 7.40
CA LEU A 79 -19.19 6.19 8.24
C LEU A 79 -20.03 7.45 8.41
N ASN A 80 -20.70 7.58 9.56
CA ASN A 80 -21.60 8.71 9.83
C ASN A 80 -20.86 9.93 10.42
N SER A 81 -19.70 9.69 11.04
CA SER A 81 -18.79 10.73 11.57
C SER A 81 -17.37 10.19 11.58
N LEU A 82 -16.38 11.07 11.43
CA LEU A 82 -14.97 10.71 11.62
C LEU A 82 -14.69 10.21 13.05
N ASP A 83 -15.49 10.66 14.02
CA ASP A 83 -15.41 10.27 15.44
C ASP A 83 -16.09 8.91 15.73
N GLN A 84 -16.67 8.24 14.73
CA GLN A 84 -17.30 6.94 14.91
C GLN A 84 -16.27 5.91 15.39
N PRO A 85 -16.42 5.34 16.61
CA PRO A 85 -15.42 4.45 17.19
C PRO A 85 -15.46 3.05 16.57
N GLY A 86 -14.32 2.37 16.62
CA GLY A 86 -14.18 0.95 16.28
C GLY A 86 -14.06 0.69 14.78
N GLY A 87 -13.13 -0.18 14.39
CA GLY A 87 -12.97 -0.64 13.00
C GLY A 87 -12.05 0.22 12.12
N PHE A 88 -11.82 -0.28 10.91
CA PHE A 88 -10.94 0.30 9.91
C PHE A 88 -11.73 1.14 8.90
N CYS A 89 -11.28 2.37 8.65
CA CYS A 89 -11.98 3.28 7.74
C CYS A 89 -11.61 3.01 6.29
N ILE A 90 -12.63 2.97 5.45
CA ILE A 90 -12.54 3.02 4.00
C ILE A 90 -13.45 4.16 3.49
N ASP A 91 -13.53 4.35 2.18
CA ASP A 91 -14.31 5.44 1.58
C ASP A 91 -15.79 5.46 2.00
N GLY A 92 -16.11 6.28 3.00
CA GLY A 92 -17.47 6.45 3.53
C GLY A 92 -18.02 5.27 4.32
N ALA A 93 -17.17 4.31 4.71
CA ALA A 93 -17.58 3.19 5.54
C ALA A 93 -16.51 2.81 6.57
N VAL A 94 -16.95 2.08 7.58
CA VAL A 94 -16.11 1.48 8.61
C VAL A 94 -16.29 -0.02 8.54
N VAL A 95 -15.18 -0.75 8.56
CA VAL A 95 -15.14 -2.21 8.58
C VAL A 95 -14.84 -2.65 10.01
N ASP A 96 -15.77 -3.37 10.63
CA ASP A 96 -15.50 -4.11 11.87
C ASP A 96 -14.59 -5.29 11.54
N LEU A 97 -13.34 -5.22 12.00
CA LEU A 97 -12.30 -6.16 11.58
C LEU A 97 -12.21 -7.35 12.53
N ALA A 98 -12.15 -8.54 11.94
CA ALA A 98 -11.67 -9.78 12.56
C ALA A 98 -10.65 -10.48 11.66
N SER A 99 -10.01 -9.72 10.77
CA SER A 99 -9.09 -10.21 9.74
C SER A 99 -7.99 -9.18 9.54
N SER A 100 -6.83 -9.64 9.07
CA SER A 100 -5.71 -8.79 8.69
C SER A 100 -6.14 -7.84 7.57
N VAL A 101 -5.74 -6.57 7.68
CA VAL A 101 -5.90 -5.57 6.63
C VAL A 101 -4.55 -4.92 6.39
N THR A 102 -4.22 -4.73 5.13
CA THR A 102 -3.14 -3.86 4.70
C THR A 102 -3.80 -2.72 3.96
N ALA A 103 -3.36 -1.50 4.24
CA ALA A 103 -3.92 -0.33 3.61
C ALA A 103 -2.80 0.58 3.15
N LEU A 104 -3.02 1.19 1.99
CA LEU A 104 -2.16 2.20 1.40
C LEU A 104 -3.05 3.37 1.01
N TYR A 105 -2.68 4.55 1.45
CA TYR A 105 -3.25 5.81 1.00
C TYR A 105 -2.13 6.62 0.37
N SER A 106 -2.30 6.97 -0.91
CA SER A 106 -1.36 7.75 -1.69
C SER A 106 -2.00 9.08 -2.09
N VAL A 107 -1.26 10.19 -1.95
CA VAL A 107 -1.73 11.52 -2.31
C VAL A 107 -0.63 12.37 -2.93
N GLU A 108 -0.99 13.17 -3.91
CA GLU A 108 -0.15 14.25 -4.46
C GLU A 108 -0.54 15.58 -3.81
N PRO A 109 0.33 16.21 -3.00
CA PRO A 109 0.01 17.48 -2.35
C PRO A 109 -0.18 18.59 -3.38
N ARG A 110 -1.28 19.34 -3.26
CA ARG A 110 -1.57 20.45 -4.16
C ARG A 110 -0.46 21.50 -4.08
N GLY A 111 0.08 21.88 -5.24
CA GLY A 111 1.14 22.89 -5.34
C GLY A 111 2.55 22.36 -5.09
N MET A 112 2.72 21.05 -4.93
CA MET A 112 4.02 20.39 -4.85
C MET A 112 4.16 19.39 -6.00
N PRO A 113 4.55 19.84 -7.20
CA PRO A 113 4.68 18.95 -8.35
C PRO A 113 5.71 17.85 -8.07
N HIS A 114 5.52 16.70 -8.71
CA HIS A 114 6.37 15.51 -8.58
C HIS A 114 6.60 15.06 -7.13
N THR A 115 5.65 15.34 -6.24
CA THR A 115 5.70 14.94 -4.84
C THR A 115 4.53 14.02 -4.54
N TYR A 116 4.82 12.84 -4.02
CA TYR A 116 3.80 11.89 -3.58
C TYR A 116 4.04 11.51 -2.13
N PHE A 117 2.94 11.32 -1.41
CA PHE A 117 2.94 10.91 -0.02
C PHE A 117 2.14 9.62 0.11
N ASP A 118 2.77 8.61 0.70
CA ASP A 118 2.19 7.31 0.99
C ASP A 118 2.07 7.12 2.51
N ILE A 119 0.90 6.72 2.96
CA ILE A 119 0.66 6.21 4.32
C ILE A 119 0.24 4.76 4.15
N SER A 120 0.96 3.84 4.77
CA SER A 120 0.54 2.45 4.82
C SER A 120 0.59 1.85 6.21
N SER A 121 -0.36 0.96 6.45
CA SER A 121 -0.35 0.05 7.57
C SER A 121 -0.14 -1.36 7.05
N ASP A 122 0.81 -2.08 7.63
CA ASP A 122 1.07 -3.48 7.31
C ASP A 122 1.11 -4.32 8.58
N GLU A 123 0.74 -5.59 8.43
CA GLU A 123 0.87 -6.61 9.46
C GLU A 123 2.07 -7.53 9.20
N ALA A 124 2.76 -7.39 8.06
CA ALA A 124 4.06 -8.00 7.87
C ALA A 124 5.16 -7.22 8.60
N SER A 125 5.95 -7.94 9.39
CA SER A 125 7.11 -7.47 10.13
C SER A 125 8.41 -8.14 9.67
N THR A 126 8.30 -9.25 8.94
CA THR A 126 9.43 -9.98 8.36
C THR A 126 9.13 -10.46 6.94
N LEU A 127 10.18 -10.87 6.21
CA LEU A 127 10.04 -11.36 4.84
C LEU A 127 9.27 -12.68 4.77
N GLU A 128 9.40 -13.54 5.80
CA GLU A 128 8.71 -14.84 5.85
C GLU A 128 7.19 -14.69 5.89
N GLU A 129 6.69 -13.53 6.32
CA GLU A 129 5.26 -13.21 6.41
C GLU A 129 4.69 -12.72 5.07
N ILE A 130 5.54 -12.39 4.09
CA ILE A 130 5.11 -11.94 2.76
C ILE A 130 5.20 -13.12 1.77
N PRO A 131 4.07 -13.59 1.20
CA PRO A 131 4.10 -14.66 0.22
C PRO A 131 4.85 -14.24 -1.06
N ASN A 132 5.61 -15.16 -1.64
CA ASN A 132 6.24 -15.02 -2.96
C ASN A 132 7.23 -13.83 -3.12
N THR A 133 8.01 -13.51 -2.09
CA THR A 133 9.08 -12.49 -2.12
C THR A 133 10.51 -13.06 -1.99
N PRO A 134 10.88 -14.14 -2.73
CA PRO A 134 12.24 -14.67 -2.62
C PRO A 134 13.27 -13.63 -3.10
N GLY A 135 14.27 -13.35 -2.26
CA GLY A 135 15.39 -12.47 -2.59
C GLY A 135 15.22 -11.00 -2.21
N GLU A 136 14.09 -10.62 -1.59
CA GLU A 136 13.95 -9.29 -0.98
C GLU A 136 14.94 -9.11 0.17
N ASP A 137 15.38 -7.86 0.38
CA ASP A 137 16.31 -7.52 1.46
C ASP A 137 15.55 -7.25 2.76
N PRO A 138 15.83 -7.95 3.88
CA PRO A 138 15.08 -7.76 5.12
C PRO A 138 15.22 -6.34 5.71
N ARG A 139 16.20 -5.55 5.27
CA ARG A 139 16.35 -4.14 5.65
C ARG A 139 15.19 -3.27 5.17
N ILE A 140 14.32 -3.75 4.28
CA ILE A 140 13.14 -2.99 3.84
C ILE A 140 12.14 -2.70 4.98
N PHE A 141 12.20 -3.44 6.10
CA PHE A 141 11.31 -3.25 7.26
C PHE A 141 11.79 -2.18 8.25
N SER A 142 12.80 -1.38 7.89
CA SER A 142 13.25 -0.25 8.71
C SER A 142 13.60 0.96 7.84
N ALA A 143 13.41 2.18 8.36
CA ALA A 143 13.71 3.39 7.61
C ALA A 143 15.23 3.52 7.38
N PHE A 144 16.03 3.16 8.39
CA PHE A 144 17.48 3.14 8.26
C PHE A 144 17.97 2.08 7.28
N GLY A 145 17.30 0.93 7.23
CA GLY A 145 17.60 -0.16 6.32
C GLY A 145 17.31 0.21 4.87
N LYS A 146 16.14 0.80 4.59
CA LYS A 146 15.81 1.35 3.26
C LYS A 146 16.84 2.38 2.80
N MET A 147 17.24 3.30 3.68
CA MET A 147 18.28 4.28 3.34
C MET A 147 19.64 3.61 3.08
N ALA A 148 20.00 2.57 3.83
CA ALA A 148 21.25 1.84 3.63
C ALA A 148 21.30 1.11 2.28
N ILE A 149 20.20 0.47 1.86
CA ILE A 149 20.05 -0.12 0.52
C ILE A 149 20.27 0.97 -0.54
N ASP A 150 19.56 2.08 -0.43
CA ASP A 150 19.65 3.21 -1.35
C ASP A 150 21.08 3.82 -1.42
N GLN A 151 21.82 3.77 -0.31
CA GLN A 151 23.20 4.23 -0.22
C GLN A 151 24.18 3.22 -0.86
N GLU A 152 23.96 1.92 -0.68
CA GLU A 152 24.74 0.86 -1.34
C GLU A 152 24.57 0.89 -2.86
N GLU A 153 23.32 1.04 -3.33
CA GLU A 153 23.03 1.24 -4.76
C GLU A 153 23.77 2.45 -5.33
N PHE A 154 23.81 3.56 -4.58
CA PHE A 154 24.60 4.72 -4.96
C PHE A 154 26.10 4.38 -5.08
N GLN A 155 26.68 3.69 -4.10
CA GLN A 155 28.10 3.31 -4.16
C GLN A 155 28.41 2.41 -5.36
N LEU A 156 27.53 1.44 -5.64
CA LEU A 156 27.65 0.55 -6.79
C LEU A 156 27.60 1.34 -8.10
N ALA A 157 26.61 2.22 -8.27
CA ALA A 157 26.47 3.09 -9.43
C ALA A 157 27.70 3.99 -9.63
N ARG A 158 28.34 4.45 -8.54
CA ARG A 158 29.58 5.24 -8.63
C ARG A 158 30.81 4.41 -9.00
N SER A 159 30.85 3.13 -8.61
CA SER A 159 31.97 2.23 -8.88
C SER A 159 31.93 1.57 -10.26
N ASP A 160 30.74 1.39 -10.84
CA ASP A 160 30.57 0.72 -12.12
C ASP A 160 30.67 1.72 -13.28
N SER A 161 31.76 1.65 -14.04
CA SER A 161 31.99 2.53 -15.19
C SER A 161 30.93 2.44 -16.29
N HIS A 162 30.15 1.35 -16.35
CA HIS A 162 29.08 1.20 -17.34
C HIS A 162 27.80 1.94 -16.96
N ILE A 163 27.60 2.22 -15.67
CA ILE A 163 26.37 2.85 -15.12
C ILE A 163 26.65 4.28 -14.67
N ARG A 164 27.86 4.55 -14.18
CA ARG A 164 28.26 5.82 -13.55
C ARG A 164 27.94 7.07 -14.36
N ASP A 165 28.03 6.97 -15.67
CA ASP A 165 27.88 8.09 -16.61
C ASP A 165 26.48 8.13 -17.26
N ASP A 166 25.56 7.23 -16.87
CA ASP A 166 24.15 7.24 -17.28
C ASP A 166 23.42 8.49 -16.76
N PRO A 167 22.56 9.17 -17.55
CA PRO A 167 21.83 10.35 -17.11
C PRO A 167 21.02 10.19 -15.83
N ALA A 168 20.45 8.99 -15.59
CA ALA A 168 19.67 8.66 -14.41
C ALA A 168 20.54 8.15 -13.24
N SER A 169 21.84 7.95 -13.45
CA SER A 169 22.74 7.51 -12.37
C SER A 169 22.97 8.64 -11.36
N PRO A 170 22.96 8.34 -10.05
CA PRO A 170 23.21 9.31 -9.01
C PRO A 170 24.69 9.73 -8.94
N VAL A 171 24.90 11.00 -8.61
CA VAL A 171 26.21 11.67 -8.45
C VAL A 171 26.47 12.05 -7.01
N THR A 172 25.42 12.45 -6.28
CA THR A 172 25.49 12.72 -4.84
C THR A 172 24.46 11.89 -4.08
N PHE A 173 24.75 11.66 -2.81
CA PHE A 173 23.88 11.06 -1.83
C PHE A 173 24.05 11.80 -0.51
N ASP A 174 23.05 12.57 -0.13
CA ASP A 174 23.07 13.42 1.06
C ASP A 174 22.04 12.93 2.06
N VAL A 175 22.48 12.57 3.27
CA VAL A 175 21.57 12.25 4.37
C VAL A 175 21.16 13.55 5.05
N LEU A 176 19.86 13.87 4.98
CA LEU A 176 19.29 15.09 5.55
C LEU A 176 18.92 14.90 7.03
N ARG A 177 18.40 13.72 7.39
CA ARG A 177 18.03 13.37 8.76
C ARG A 177 18.09 11.85 8.94
N LYS A 178 18.57 11.41 10.11
CA LYS A 178 18.57 10.01 10.53
C LYS A 178 18.48 9.95 12.06
N ASN A 179 17.30 9.63 12.58
CA ASN A 179 17.03 9.65 14.01
C ASN A 179 15.81 8.77 14.34
N SER A 180 15.57 8.54 15.63
CA SER A 180 14.28 8.01 16.08
C SER A 180 13.32 9.18 16.34
N ARG A 181 12.06 9.03 15.93
CA ARG A 181 10.99 10.04 16.14
C ARG A 181 9.72 9.37 16.62
N ILE A 182 9.04 10.01 17.57
CA ILE A 182 7.74 9.57 18.06
C ILE A 182 6.65 10.18 17.17
N VAL A 183 5.80 9.34 16.59
CA VAL A 183 4.63 9.73 15.78
C VAL A 183 3.43 8.90 16.22
N ALA A 184 2.28 9.51 16.43
CA ALA A 184 1.08 8.85 16.95
C ALA A 184 1.34 8.02 18.23
N GLY A 185 2.23 8.50 19.11
CA GLY A 185 2.63 7.81 20.36
C GLY A 185 3.55 6.60 20.16
N ARG A 186 4.10 6.39 18.97
CA ARG A 186 4.95 5.25 18.62
C ARG A 186 6.36 5.72 18.30
N THR A 187 7.35 5.04 18.86
CA THR A 187 8.74 5.24 18.46
C THR A 187 8.97 4.57 17.10
N GLY A 188 9.33 5.35 16.09
CA GLY A 188 9.75 4.85 14.79
C GLY A 188 11.11 5.41 14.38
N GLU A 189 11.65 4.85 13.31
CA GLU A 189 12.85 5.35 12.65
C GLU A 189 12.48 6.37 11.58
N GLU A 190 13.18 7.51 11.55
CA GLU A 190 13.05 8.55 10.55
C GLU A 190 14.35 8.65 9.74
N ALA A 191 14.26 8.48 8.42
CA ALA A 191 15.37 8.61 7.50
C ALA A 191 14.96 9.48 6.30
N LEU A 192 15.74 10.54 6.07
CA LEU A 192 15.52 11.52 5.01
C LEU A 192 16.81 11.65 4.20
N TRP A 193 16.74 11.49 2.88
CA TRP A 193 17.91 11.62 2.02
C TRP A 193 17.57 12.22 0.66
N ARG A 194 18.59 12.79 0.03
CA ARG A 194 18.54 13.38 -1.30
C ARG A 194 19.59 12.73 -2.19
N LYS A 195 19.21 12.43 -3.43
CA LYS A 195 20.12 12.05 -4.52
C LYS A 195 20.09 13.14 -5.59
N LYS A 196 21.25 13.52 -6.13
CA LYS A 196 21.33 14.31 -7.36
C LYS A 196 21.80 13.42 -8.49
N LEU A 197 21.11 13.44 -9.63
CA LEU A 197 21.42 12.62 -10.79
C LEU A 197 22.34 13.36 -11.79
N ASN A 198 22.95 12.63 -12.72
CA ASN A 198 23.81 13.19 -13.76
C ASN A 198 23.07 14.21 -14.65
N ASN A 199 21.78 13.99 -14.90
CA ASN A 199 20.92 14.92 -15.65
C ASN A 199 20.50 16.17 -14.85
N GLY A 200 20.94 16.31 -13.60
CA GLY A 200 20.67 17.47 -12.74
C GLY A 200 19.42 17.34 -11.86
N VAL A 201 18.60 16.29 -12.04
CA VAL A 201 17.41 16.04 -11.21
C VAL A 201 17.82 15.79 -9.76
N GLU A 202 17.06 16.38 -8.84
CA GLU A 202 17.14 16.08 -7.41
C GLU A 202 15.96 15.19 -7.02
N LYS A 203 16.26 14.05 -6.42
CA LYS A 203 15.27 13.12 -5.87
C LYS A 203 15.40 13.09 -4.36
N TYR A 204 14.29 13.33 -3.68
CA TYR A 204 14.17 13.25 -2.25
C TYR A 204 13.38 12.03 -1.84
N ARG A 205 13.77 11.42 -0.74
CA ARG A 205 13.02 10.34 -0.09
C ARG A 205 12.99 10.57 1.41
N PHE A 206 11.78 10.55 1.94
CA PHE A 206 11.45 10.72 3.34
C PHE A 206 10.74 9.46 3.80
N VAL A 207 11.22 8.85 4.86
CA VAL A 207 10.64 7.63 5.42
C VAL A 207 10.56 7.76 6.93
N TRP A 208 9.38 7.51 7.47
CA TRP A 208 9.19 7.18 8.87
C TRP A 208 8.57 5.79 8.97
N LEU A 209 9.16 4.90 9.76
CA LEU A 209 8.70 3.52 9.88
C LEU A 209 8.74 3.10 11.34
N ALA A 210 7.58 2.66 11.86
CA ALA A 210 7.48 1.95 13.13
C ALA A 210 7.03 0.51 12.85
N SER A 211 7.99 -0.42 12.89
CA SER A 211 7.73 -1.85 12.80
C SER A 211 7.49 -2.41 14.19
N ASN A 212 6.50 -3.28 14.31
CA ASN A 212 6.20 -3.99 15.55
C ASN A 212 6.53 -5.47 15.37
N ASN A 213 7.03 -6.12 16.43
CA ASN A 213 7.38 -7.55 16.40
C ASN A 213 6.15 -8.49 16.35
N ALA A 214 4.95 -7.95 16.58
CA ALA A 214 3.68 -8.66 16.51
C ALA A 214 2.59 -7.63 16.17
N PRO A 215 2.57 -7.11 14.94
CA PRO A 215 1.66 -6.06 14.57
C PRO A 215 0.22 -6.60 14.51
N THR A 216 -0.72 -5.81 15.02
CA THR A 216 -2.16 -6.05 14.84
C THR A 216 -2.80 -4.72 14.52
N LEU A 217 -3.67 -4.62 13.53
CA LEU A 217 -4.27 -3.33 13.20
C LEU A 217 -5.08 -2.68 14.33
N HIS A 218 -5.67 -3.47 15.20
CA HIS A 218 -6.51 -2.96 16.29
C HIS A 218 -5.69 -2.23 17.36
N ASP A 219 -4.55 -2.82 17.73
CA ASP A 219 -3.78 -2.35 18.88
C ASP A 219 -2.45 -1.75 18.44
N ASN A 220 -1.77 -2.38 17.49
CA ASN A 220 -0.38 -2.10 17.19
C ASN A 220 0.06 -2.35 15.73
N PRO A 221 -0.54 -1.73 14.68
CA PRO A 221 -0.11 -1.97 13.30
C PRO A 221 1.34 -1.56 13.05
N SER A 222 2.06 -2.19 12.13
CA SER A 222 3.26 -1.53 11.59
C SER A 222 2.80 -0.35 10.74
N LEU A 223 3.46 0.79 10.89
CA LEU A 223 3.10 2.03 10.17
C LEU A 223 4.30 2.52 9.36
N LEU A 224 4.05 2.80 8.09
CA LEU A 224 4.99 3.43 7.18
C LEU A 224 4.36 4.74 6.69
N LEU A 225 5.09 5.83 6.87
CA LEU A 225 4.85 7.07 6.16
C LEU A 225 6.04 7.29 5.24
N ARG A 226 5.75 7.63 3.99
CA ARG A 226 6.76 7.85 2.97
C ARG A 226 6.37 9.06 2.15
N MET A 227 7.35 9.89 1.82
CA MET A 227 7.18 10.94 0.85
C MET A 227 8.39 10.91 -0.08
N ASP A 228 8.16 10.94 -1.39
CA ASP A 228 9.23 11.19 -2.32
C ASP A 228 8.91 12.42 -3.15
N SER A 229 9.96 13.08 -3.62
CA SER A 229 9.85 14.25 -4.48
C SER A 229 10.92 14.25 -5.56
N GLY A 230 10.55 14.66 -6.76
CA GLY A 230 11.43 14.72 -7.93
C GLY A 230 11.17 13.61 -8.95
N ASP A 231 11.35 13.94 -10.22
CA ASP A 231 11.04 13.09 -11.36
C ASP A 231 12.24 13.05 -12.32
N ASP A 232 12.80 11.86 -12.52
CA ASP A 232 13.94 11.66 -13.42
C ASP A 232 13.53 11.69 -14.90
N MET A 233 12.23 11.55 -15.19
CA MET A 233 11.65 11.65 -16.53
C MET A 233 11.30 13.09 -16.91
N ASP A 234 11.28 14.03 -15.95
CA ASP A 234 11.08 15.46 -16.20
C ASP A 234 12.17 16.35 -15.56
N PRO A 235 13.39 16.38 -16.13
CA PRO A 235 14.49 17.22 -15.62
C PRO A 235 14.23 18.73 -15.64
N GLY A 236 13.22 19.18 -16.38
CA GLY A 236 12.85 20.60 -16.48
C GLY A 236 11.98 21.09 -15.32
N ALA A 237 11.42 20.16 -14.54
CA ALA A 237 10.50 20.45 -13.44
C ALA A 237 11.16 20.11 -12.09
N PRO A 238 11.90 21.05 -11.47
CA PRO A 238 12.50 20.79 -10.16
C PRO A 238 11.40 20.53 -9.11
N PRO A 239 11.69 19.70 -8.09
CA PRO A 239 10.79 19.51 -6.97
C PRO A 239 10.57 20.82 -6.20
N ALA A 240 9.60 20.80 -5.29
CA ALA A 240 9.45 21.89 -4.32
C ALA A 240 10.75 22.08 -3.51
N SER A 241 10.95 23.27 -2.92
CA SER A 241 12.17 23.55 -2.15
C SER A 241 12.34 22.57 -0.98
N GLU A 242 13.60 22.25 -0.64
CA GLU A 242 13.91 21.36 0.48
C GLU A 242 13.24 21.81 1.79
N GLU A 243 13.19 23.12 2.05
CA GLU A 243 12.49 23.70 3.21
C GLU A 243 10.99 23.41 3.16
N ALA A 244 10.34 23.52 2.00
CA ALA A 244 8.91 23.23 1.85
C ALA A 244 8.62 21.73 2.01
N LEU A 245 9.50 20.86 1.49
CA LEU A 245 9.38 19.41 1.65
C LEU A 245 9.56 19.00 3.12
N LEU A 246 10.59 19.51 3.80
CA LEU A 246 10.79 19.27 5.24
C LEU A 246 9.61 19.78 6.06
N GLY A 247 9.10 20.98 5.73
CA GLY A 247 7.94 21.57 6.40
C GLY A 247 6.66 20.74 6.22
N LEU A 248 6.38 20.24 5.00
CA LEU A 248 5.26 19.34 4.76
C LEU A 248 5.42 18.03 5.53
N TRP A 249 6.60 17.42 5.44
CA TRP A 249 6.91 16.17 6.13
C TRP A 249 6.67 16.26 7.63
N ASP A 250 7.23 17.29 8.26
CA ASP A 250 7.09 17.52 9.69
C ASP A 250 5.61 17.78 10.07
N ALA A 251 4.89 18.58 9.29
CA ALA A 251 3.47 18.86 9.52
C ALA A 251 2.59 17.61 9.39
N VAL A 252 2.87 16.72 8.42
CA VAL A 252 2.11 15.47 8.27
C VAL A 252 2.38 14.55 9.45
N LEU A 253 3.65 14.32 9.83
CA LEU A 253 3.98 13.47 10.97
C LEU A 253 3.35 13.98 12.27
N ASP A 254 3.34 15.30 12.49
CA ASP A 254 2.74 15.89 13.69
C ASP A 254 1.20 15.79 13.71
N SER A 255 0.57 15.59 12.54
CA SER A 255 -0.89 15.43 12.44
C SER A 255 -1.38 14.02 12.73
N VAL A 256 -0.50 13.00 12.68
CA VAL A 256 -0.91 11.60 12.80
C VAL A 256 -1.17 11.23 14.26
N HIS A 257 -2.37 10.70 14.51
CA HIS A 257 -2.80 10.22 15.82
C HIS A 257 -3.65 8.96 15.69
N LYS A 258 -3.67 8.14 16.74
CA LYS A 258 -4.64 7.05 16.85
C LYS A 258 -6.02 7.67 17.03
N ARG A 259 -7.01 7.16 16.29
CA ARG A 259 -8.41 7.44 16.54
C ARG A 259 -8.93 6.63 17.72
#